data_AF-A0A920AJD7-F1
#
_entry.id   AF-A0A920AJD7-F1
#
_cell.length_a   1.000
_cell.length_b   1.000
_cell.length_c   1.000
_cell.angle_alpha   90.00
_cell.angle_beta   90.00
_cell.angle_gamma   90.00
#
_symmetry.space_group_name_H-M   'P 1'
#
loop_
_entity.id
_entity.type
_entity.pdbx_description
1 polymer ?
#
loop_
_entity_poly.entity_id
_entity_poly.type
_entity_poly.pdbx_seq_one_letter_code
_entity_poly.pdbx_strand_id
1 'polypeptide(L)' 'MERFSFKGDWKKAIAQLHATNNFPEFTGRICPAPCEAACTLNINSDPVAIEFIEKTIVEKAFSEGWITANPQRKEQEKQ' A
#
# COMPACT_ATOMS: atom_id res chain seq x y z
N MET A 1 -7.13 3.03 4.36
CA MET A 1 -5.74 2.73 4.77
C MET A 1 -5.31 3.65 5.91
N GLU A 2 -5.43 4.97 5.74
CA GLU A 2 -5.18 5.98 6.79
C GLU A 2 -5.83 5.66 8.15
N ARG A 3 -7.13 5.33 8.18
CA ARG A 3 -7.82 4.91 9.42
C ARG A 3 -7.18 3.71 10.14
N PHE A 4 -6.63 2.76 9.41
CA PHE A 4 -6.01 1.56 10.02
C PHE A 4 -4.58 1.87 10.48
N SER A 5 -3.83 2.66 9.72
CA SER A 5 -2.52 3.20 10.11
C SER A 5 -2.64 4.00 11.42
N PHE A 6 -3.60 4.93 11.50
CA PHE A 6 -3.82 5.77 12.69
C PHE A 6 -4.21 4.97 13.93
N LYS A 7 -4.93 3.86 13.77
CA LYS A 7 -5.32 2.96 14.86
C LYS A 7 -4.22 1.95 15.25
N GLY A 8 -3.08 1.96 14.57
CA GLY A 8 -2.00 0.97 14.74
C GLY A 8 -2.35 -0.43 14.24
N ASP A 9 -3.42 -0.56 13.44
CA ASP A 9 -3.96 -1.84 12.98
C ASP A 9 -3.30 -2.24 11.64
N TRP A 10 -1.97 -2.34 11.66
CA TRP A 10 -1.11 -2.44 10.48
C TRP A 10 -1.39 -3.66 9.59
N LYS A 11 -1.81 -4.79 10.17
CA LYS A 11 -2.20 -6.00 9.42
C LYS A 11 -3.40 -5.77 8.51
N LYS A 12 -4.40 -5.02 8.97
CA LYS A 12 -5.55 -4.65 8.13
C LYS A 12 -5.18 -3.58 7.13
N ALA A 13 -4.28 -2.67 7.49
CA ALA A 13 -3.78 -1.64 6.59
C ALA A 13 -3.10 -2.26 5.36
N ILE A 14 -2.18 -3.22 5.57
CA ILE A 14 -1.49 -3.90 4.47
C ILE A 14 -2.42 -4.83 3.68
N ALA A 15 -3.37 -5.52 4.33
CA ALA A 15 -4.35 -6.35 3.63
C ALA A 15 -5.25 -5.51 2.71
N GLN A 16 -5.68 -4.32 3.15
CA GLN A 16 -6.46 -3.40 2.34
C GLN A 16 -5.62 -2.86 1.15
N LEU A 17 -4.35 -2.56 1.39
CA LEU A 17 -3.44 -2.06 0.35
C LEU A 17 -3.17 -3.14 -0.71
N HIS A 18 -2.96 -4.39 -0.29
CA HIS A 18 -2.83 -5.54 -1.19
C HIS A 18 -4.13 -5.88 -1.95
N ALA A 19 -5.30 -5.55 -1.39
CA ALA A 19 -6.58 -5.76 -2.07
C ALA A 19 -6.74 -4.86 -3.30
N THR A 20 -6.11 -3.68 -3.30
CA THR A 20 -6.13 -2.75 -4.44
C THR A 20 -4.93 -2.89 -5.36
N ASN A 21 -3.83 -3.49 -4.88
CA ASN A 21 -2.58 -3.57 -5.63
C ASN A 21 -1.76 -4.79 -5.20
N ASN A 22 -1.34 -5.61 -6.15
CA ASN A 22 -0.55 -6.80 -5.87
C ASN A 22 0.86 -6.48 -5.36
N PHE A 23 1.44 -5.33 -5.76
CA PHE A 23 2.83 -4.95 -5.50
C PHE A 23 2.96 -3.53 -4.92
N PRO A 24 2.47 -3.32 -3.69
CA PRO A 24 2.47 -1.99 -3.08
C PRO A 24 3.87 -1.45 -2.76
N GLU A 25 4.87 -2.34 -2.66
CA GLU A 25 6.28 -2.02 -2.46
C GLU A 25 6.96 -1.27 -3.61
N PHE A 26 6.46 -1.47 -4.83
CA PHE A 26 6.97 -0.81 -6.02
C PHE A 26 6.17 0.44 -6.33
N THR A 27 4.85 0.38 -6.17
CA THR A 27 3.99 1.53 -6.48
C THR A 27 4.23 2.68 -5.54
N GLY A 28 4.48 2.44 -4.24
CA GLY A 28 4.84 3.52 -3.31
C GLY A 28 6.20 4.18 -3.56
N ARG A 29 7.02 3.68 -4.50
CA ARG A 29 8.31 4.29 -4.89
C ARG A 29 8.33 4.89 -6.30
N ILE A 30 7.48 4.38 -7.19
CA ILE A 30 7.41 4.80 -8.60
C ILE A 30 6.26 5.78 -8.83
N CYS A 31 5.29 5.83 -7.91
CA CYS A 31 4.12 6.70 -8.06
C CYS A 31 4.55 8.18 -8.12
N PRO A 32 4.11 8.94 -9.14
CA PRO A 32 4.36 10.38 -9.23
C PRO A 32 3.42 11.20 -8.30
N ALA A 33 2.84 10.58 -7.26
CA ALA A 33 1.91 11.17 -6.29
C ALA A 33 0.75 12.03 -6.83
N PRO A 34 0.03 11.64 -7.90
CA PRO A 34 -1.10 12.44 -8.41
C PRO A 34 -2.27 12.51 -7.42
N CYS A 35 -2.35 11.56 -6.47
CA CYS A 35 -3.36 11.52 -5.42
C CYS A 35 -3.23 12.66 -4.39
N GLU A 36 -2.01 13.19 -4.17
CA GLU A 36 -1.80 14.32 -3.26
C GLU A 36 -2.27 15.63 -3.89
N ALA A 37 -1.99 15.81 -5.18
CA ALA A 37 -2.46 16.97 -5.96
C ALA A 37 -3.99 17.02 -6.07
N ALA A 38 -4.65 15.87 -6.16
CA ALA A 38 -6.11 15.74 -6.24
C ALA A 38 -6.83 15.83 -4.88
N CYS A 39 -6.10 15.99 -3.77
CA CYS A 39 -6.68 16.03 -2.44
C CYS A 39 -7.54 17.29 -2.27
N THR A 40 -8.81 17.15 -1.86
CA THR A 40 -9.69 18.31 -1.62
C THR A 40 -9.21 19.21 -0.48
N LEU A 41 -8.44 18.66 0.47
CA LEU A 41 -7.79 19.43 1.53
C LEU A 41 -6.73 20.40 0.97
N ASN A 42 -6.12 20.09 -0.18
CA ASN A 42 -5.10 20.93 -0.85
C ASN A 42 -5.58 22.36 -1.19
N ILE A 43 -6.89 22.61 -1.10
CA ILE A 43 -7.48 23.93 -1.32
C ILE A 43 -7.26 24.85 -0.10
N ASN A 44 -7.28 24.31 1.12
CA ASN A 44 -7.29 25.10 2.37
C ASN A 44 -6.28 24.63 3.41
N SER A 45 -5.59 23.51 3.21
CA SER A 45 -4.68 22.89 4.17
C SER A 45 -3.71 21.96 3.44
N ASP A 46 -2.73 21.43 4.17
CA ASP A 46 -1.80 20.45 3.60
C ASP A 46 -2.56 19.19 3.12
N PRO A 47 -2.26 18.69 1.91
CA PRO A 47 -2.86 17.47 1.40
C PRO A 47 -2.43 16.27 2.24
N VAL A 48 -3.26 15.24 2.25
CA VAL A 48 -2.88 13.97 2.90
C VAL A 48 -1.75 13.34 2.10
N ALA A 49 -0.64 13.05 2.78
CA ALA A 49 0.52 12.38 2.19
C ALA A 49 0.26 10.87 2.02
N ILE A 50 -0.61 10.52 1.07
CA ILE A 50 -1.05 9.14 0.83
C ILE A 50 0.13 8.24 0.44
N GLU A 51 1.05 8.74 -0.39
CA GLU A 51 2.26 8.00 -0.78
C GLU A 51 3.08 7.63 0.45
N PHE A 52 3.28 8.59 1.36
CA PHE A 52 4.04 8.38 2.58
C PHE A 52 3.37 7.36 3.51
N ILE A 53 2.04 7.41 3.63
CA ILE A 53 1.26 6.44 4.41
C ILE A 53 1.40 5.04 3.81
N GLU A 54 1.27 4.88 2.49
CA GLU A 54 1.42 3.59 1.81
C GLU A 54 2.83 3.01 2.00
N LYS A 55 3.86 3.83 1.80
CA LYS A 55 5.26 3.44 2.00
C LYS A 55 5.51 2.98 3.44
N THR A 56 5.01 3.72 4.43
CA THR A 56 5.15 3.36 5.85
C THR A 56 4.49 2.03 6.18
N ILE A 57 3.28 1.79 5.66
CA ILE A 57 2.56 0.53 5.87
C ILE A 57 3.35 -0.65 5.27
N VAL A 58 3.88 -0.49 4.05
CA VAL A 58 4.64 -1.55 3.37
C VAL A 58 5.96 -1.81 4.07
N GLU A 59 6.72 -0.79 4.44
CA GLU A 59 7.99 -0.95 5.16
C GLU A 59 7.78 -1.66 6.49
N LYS A 60 6.73 -1.28 7.24
CA LYS A 60 6.37 -1.95 8.48
C LYS A 60 5.99 -3.41 8.24
N ALA A 61 5.15 -3.68 7.25
CA ALA A 61 4.71 -5.03 6.94
C ALA A 61 5.84 -5.94 6.43
N PHE A 62 6.82 -5.39 5.69
CA PHE A 62 8.04 -6.09 5.30
C PHE A 62 8.92 -6.41 6.53
N SER A 63 9.15 -5.41 7.39
CA SER A 63 9.95 -5.60 8.60
C SER A 63 9.35 -6.63 9.56
N GLU A 64 8.02 -6.74 9.60
CA GLU A 64 7.28 -7.69 10.43
C GLU A 64 7.06 -9.06 9.72
N GLY A 65 7.49 -9.19 8.46
CA GLY A 65 7.39 -10.43 7.68
C GLY A 65 5.96 -10.80 7.26
N TRP A 66 5.03 -9.84 7.20
CA TRP A 66 3.63 -10.11 6.83
C TRP A 66 3.40 -10.18 5.32
N ILE A 67 4.33 -9.66 4.53
CA ILE A 67 4.28 -9.74 3.07
C ILE A 67 4.92 -11.06 2.65
N THR A 68 4.09 -11.99 2.22
CA THR A 68 4.54 -13.30 1.72
C THR A 68 4.10 -13.47 0.27
N ALA A 69 5.04 -13.90 -0.57
CA ALA A 69 4.71 -14.24 -1.95
C ALA A 69 3.70 -15.39 -1.94
N ASN A 70 2.56 -15.17 -2.61
CA ASN A 70 1.63 -16.24 -2.95
C ASN A 70 1.86 -16.59 -4.43
N PRO A 71 2.87 -17.43 -4.75
CA PRO A 71 3.10 -17.83 -6.12
C PRO A 71 1.85 -18.54 -6.64
N GLN A 72 1.36 -18.12 -7.80
CA GLN A 72 0.30 -18.83 -8.48
C GLN A 72 0.75 -20.28 -8.68
N ARG A 73 -0.16 -21.22 -8.36
CA ARG A 73 0.10 -22.65 -8.55
C ARG A 73 0.44 -22.83 -10.04
N LYS A 74 1.64 -23.31 -10.35
CA LYS A 74 2.02 -23.63 -11.73
C LYS A 74 1.03 -24.68 -12.23
N GLU A 75 0.12 -24.29 -13.11
CA GLU A 75 -0.57 -25.25 -13.97
C GLU A 75 0.56 -25.92 -14.76
N GLN A 76 0.88 -27.18 -14.44
CA GLN A 76 1.85 -27.92 -15.23
C GLN A 76 1.25 -28.04 -16.63
N GLU A 77 1.85 -27.35 -17.59
CA GLU A 77 1.55 -27.51 -19.02
C GLU A 77 1.66 -29.00 -19.35
N LYS A 78 0.51 -29.63 -19.48
CA LYS A 78 0.38 -31.00 -19.96
C LYS A 78 0.36 -30.90 -21.48
N GLN A 79 1.54 -31.02 -22.11
CA GLN A 79 1.68 -31.22 -23.54
C GLN A 79 2.55 -32.45 -23.79
#